data_AF-B8PVN6-F1
#
_entry.id   AF-B8PVN6-F1
#
_cell.length_a   1.000
_cell.length_b   1.000
_cell.length_c   1.000
_cell.angle_alpha   90.00
_cell.angle_beta   90.00
_cell.angle_gamma   90.00
#
_symmetry.space_group_name_H-M   'P 1'
#
loop_
_entity.id
_entity.type
_entity.pdbx_description
1 polymer ?
#
loop_
_entity_poly.entity_id
_entity_poly.type
_entity_poly.pdbx_seq_one_letter_code
_entity_poly.pdbx_strand_id
1 'polypeptide(L)'
;TGDMMAYMKRCVSEGKHFDLALGIRHSTLTNGLKYSLATGNWGEQKKASSSTAGVSQVLNRYTFSSTLSHLRRTNTPIGRDGKLAKPRQLHNTHWGLVCPAETPEGQACGLVKNLSLMCYVSVGSPAEPIKEFMVQRNMELLEEYEPGSSPDSTKIFINGTWVGVHNEPAHLVQLVQELRRRCIISHEVSLVREIRDREFKIFSDAGRVMRPLFVIEQQDNSENGAQQGNLALTKDHIRQLEEDAQYHRKKDDEGYFGWDGLQNSGVIEFLDAEEEESAMICMSPEDLEDYKQQKARGKVDKAKEAEPEDDGRSLNARVKTKINLDINMYTHCEIHPSMLLGICASIIPFPDHNQAS
;
A
#
# COMPACT_ATOMS: atom_id res chain seq x y z
N THR A 1 -20.44 12.73 27.70
CA THR A 1 -20.11 12.65 29.14
C THR A 1 -20.72 13.78 29.96
N GLY A 2 -20.71 15.04 29.47
CA GLY A 2 -21.34 16.17 30.15
C GLY A 2 -22.83 16.01 30.46
N ASP A 3 -23.63 15.50 29.52
CA ASP A 3 -25.09 15.34 29.70
C ASP A 3 -25.46 14.38 30.84
N MET A 4 -24.74 13.25 30.95
CA MET A 4 -24.96 12.27 32.00
C MET A 4 -24.52 12.81 33.37
N MET A 5 -23.41 13.56 33.40
CA MET A 5 -22.95 14.24 34.62
C MET A 5 -23.95 15.33 35.06
N ALA A 6 -24.54 16.06 34.13
CA ALA A 6 -25.58 17.06 34.42
C ALA A 6 -26.87 16.41 34.94
N TYR A 7 -27.28 15.29 34.36
CA TYR A 7 -28.41 14.50 34.84
C TYR A 7 -28.16 13.96 36.26
N MET A 8 -26.98 13.40 36.51
CA MET A 8 -26.58 12.92 37.83
C MET A 8 -26.60 14.04 38.88
N LYS A 9 -26.04 15.21 38.57
CA LYS A 9 -26.10 16.39 39.45
C LYS A 9 -27.54 16.78 39.79
N ARG A 10 -28.45 16.71 38.81
CA ARG A 10 -29.87 17.01 39.00
C ARG A 10 -30.59 15.98 39.89
N CYS A 11 -30.31 14.69 39.70
CA CYS A 11 -30.84 13.63 40.57
C CYS A 11 -30.40 13.84 42.03
N VAL A 12 -29.13 14.18 42.24
CA VAL A 12 -28.58 14.48 43.57
C VAL A 12 -29.23 15.73 44.17
N SER A 13 -29.39 16.81 43.42
CA SER A 13 -30.01 18.05 43.94
C SER A 13 -31.51 17.90 44.23
N GLU A 14 -32.22 17.06 43.48
CA GLU A 14 -33.67 16.85 43.62
C GLU A 14 -34.01 15.67 44.55
N GLY A 15 -33.01 14.98 45.12
CA GLY A 15 -33.22 13.79 45.98
C GLY A 15 -33.87 12.61 45.24
N LYS A 16 -33.74 12.54 43.91
CA LYS A 16 -34.33 11.49 43.07
C LYS A 16 -33.35 10.35 42.85
N HIS A 17 -33.88 9.12 42.79
CA HIS A 17 -33.08 7.96 42.42
C HIS A 17 -32.52 8.12 41.00
N PHE A 18 -31.23 7.82 40.84
CA PHE A 18 -30.56 7.87 39.55
C PHE A 18 -30.95 6.66 38.72
N ASP A 19 -31.44 6.89 37.50
CA ASP A 19 -31.71 5.83 36.52
C ASP A 19 -30.91 6.09 35.25
N LEU A 20 -30.07 5.12 34.87
CA LEU A 20 -29.22 5.20 33.70
C LEU A 20 -30.04 5.35 32.41
N ALA A 21 -31.18 4.66 32.29
CA ALA A 21 -32.02 4.71 31.10
C ALA A 21 -32.61 6.10 30.87
N LEU A 22 -32.96 6.82 31.96
CA LEU A 22 -33.46 8.19 31.90
C LEU A 22 -32.36 9.22 31.65
N GLY A 23 -31.11 8.90 32.01
CA GLY A 23 -29.94 9.76 31.81
C GLY A 23 -29.35 9.72 30.39
N ILE A 24 -29.59 8.64 29.64
CA ILE A 24 -29.05 8.46 28.28
C ILE A 24 -30.04 8.96 27.22
N ARG A 25 -29.67 10.01 26.50
CA ARG A 25 -30.45 10.51 25.36
C ARG A 25 -29.98 9.85 24.06
N HIS A 26 -30.62 8.75 23.66
CA HIS A 26 -30.30 8.04 22.42
C HIS A 26 -30.44 8.93 21.16
N SER A 27 -31.40 9.86 21.18
CA SER A 27 -31.70 10.77 20.06
C SER A 27 -30.54 11.67 19.68
N THR A 28 -29.65 12.02 20.63
CA THR A 28 -28.45 12.83 20.36
C THR A 28 -27.55 12.14 19.35
N LEU A 29 -27.30 10.83 19.53
CA LEU A 29 -26.40 10.07 18.67
C LEU A 29 -27.08 9.71 17.35
N THR A 30 -28.33 9.27 17.38
CA THR A 30 -29.12 8.96 16.17
C THR A 30 -29.25 10.16 15.25
N ASN A 31 -29.70 11.31 15.77
CA ASN A 31 -29.90 12.52 14.96
C ASN A 31 -28.57 13.15 14.54
N GLY A 32 -27.54 13.07 15.40
CA GLY A 32 -26.19 13.51 15.08
C GLY A 32 -25.62 12.75 13.88
N LEU A 33 -25.59 11.42 13.93
CA LEU A 33 -25.09 10.60 12.82
C LEU A 33 -25.92 10.78 11.54
N LYS A 34 -27.25 10.78 11.65
CA LYS A 34 -28.14 11.00 10.50
C LYS A 34 -27.85 12.33 9.81
N TYR A 35 -27.65 13.39 10.58
CA TYR A 35 -27.32 14.71 10.04
C TYR A 35 -25.94 14.71 9.37
N SER A 36 -24.89 14.23 10.05
CA SER A 36 -23.52 14.29 9.53
C SER A 36 -23.36 13.46 8.25
N LEU A 37 -23.97 12.27 8.19
CA LEU A 37 -23.95 11.42 6.99
C LEU A 37 -24.80 12.00 5.85
N ALA A 38 -25.96 12.59 6.15
CA ALA A 38 -26.83 13.14 5.11
C ALA A 38 -26.30 14.45 4.51
N THR A 39 -25.69 15.31 5.34
CA THR A 39 -25.20 16.63 4.90
C THR A 39 -23.73 16.63 4.51
N GLY A 40 -22.95 15.64 4.95
CA GLY A 40 -21.50 15.61 4.78
C GLY A 40 -20.74 16.59 5.67
N ASN A 41 -21.42 17.22 6.63
CA ASN A 41 -20.81 18.13 7.60
C ASN A 41 -20.51 17.38 8.90
N TRP A 42 -19.23 17.20 9.19
CA TRP A 42 -18.76 16.53 10.41
C TRP A 42 -18.41 17.60 11.44
N GLY A 43 -19.33 17.86 12.36
CA GLY A 43 -19.16 18.86 13.42
C GLY A 43 -20.44 19.14 14.19
N GLU A 44 -20.36 20.09 15.13
CA GLU A 44 -21.53 20.53 15.90
C GLU A 44 -22.47 21.35 15.01
N GLN A 45 -23.74 20.94 14.89
CA GLN A 45 -24.75 21.59 14.04
C GLN A 45 -24.91 23.11 14.30
N LYS A 46 -24.65 23.55 15.53
CA LYS A 46 -24.77 24.95 15.95
C LYS A 46 -23.55 25.81 15.62
N LYS A 47 -22.43 25.19 15.23
CA LYS A 47 -21.15 25.84 14.90
C LYS A 47 -20.64 25.37 13.54
N ALA A 48 -21.40 25.68 12.49
CA ALA A 48 -21.11 25.27 11.12
C ALA A 48 -19.77 25.79 10.56
N SER A 49 -19.17 26.82 11.17
CA SER A 49 -17.89 27.39 10.71
C SER A 49 -16.67 26.53 11.02
N SER A 50 -16.79 25.50 11.87
CA SER A 50 -15.69 24.60 12.24
C SER A 50 -15.91 23.16 11.79
N SER A 51 -16.90 22.88 10.95
CA SER A 51 -17.19 21.52 10.48
C SER A 51 -16.40 21.17 9.23
N THR A 52 -15.83 19.97 9.18
CA THR A 52 -15.24 19.41 7.96
C THR A 52 -16.37 19.02 7.00
N ALA A 53 -16.51 19.78 5.91
CA ALA A 53 -17.53 19.53 4.90
C ALA A 53 -17.02 18.57 3.81
N GLY A 54 -17.94 17.80 3.22
CA GLY A 54 -17.68 17.01 2.00
C GLY A 54 -17.12 15.61 2.23
N VAL A 55 -17.12 15.12 3.48
CA VAL A 55 -16.73 13.74 3.83
C VAL A 55 -17.76 12.72 3.34
N SER A 56 -19.05 13.07 3.41
CA SER A 56 -20.14 12.28 2.81
C SER A 56 -20.66 13.01 1.58
N GLN A 57 -20.94 12.24 0.52
CA GLN A 57 -21.46 12.76 -0.74
C GLN A 57 -22.54 11.82 -1.28
N VAL A 58 -23.48 12.37 -2.06
CA VAL A 58 -24.50 11.56 -2.73
C VAL A 58 -23.83 10.71 -3.80
N LEU A 59 -24.04 9.40 -3.74
CA LEU A 59 -23.48 8.46 -4.72
C LEU A 59 -23.96 8.80 -6.13
N ASN A 60 -23.03 8.82 -7.07
CA ASN A 60 -23.29 9.12 -8.47
C ASN A 60 -23.67 7.82 -9.18
N ARG A 61 -24.84 7.79 -9.82
CA ARG A 61 -25.41 6.60 -10.47
C ARG A 61 -25.73 6.80 -11.96
N TYR A 62 -25.03 7.70 -12.66
CA TYR A 62 -25.27 7.90 -14.10
C TYR A 62 -24.98 6.64 -14.92
N THR A 63 -23.88 5.94 -14.60
CA THR A 63 -23.50 4.65 -15.20
C THR A 63 -22.91 3.72 -14.15
N PHE A 64 -22.80 2.43 -14.49
CA PHE A 64 -22.15 1.44 -13.62
C PHE A 64 -20.69 1.83 -13.32
N SER A 65 -19.92 2.18 -14.35
CA SER A 65 -18.52 2.62 -14.20
C SER A 65 -18.39 3.90 -13.37
N SER A 66 -19.29 4.87 -13.56
CA SER A 66 -19.31 6.10 -12.74
C SER A 66 -19.59 5.81 -11.27
N THR A 67 -20.40 4.79 -10.97
CA THR A 67 -20.69 4.41 -9.59
C THR A 67 -19.43 3.85 -8.92
N LEU A 68 -18.73 2.94 -9.60
CA LEU A 68 -17.51 2.34 -9.09
C LEU A 68 -16.37 3.36 -8.94
N SER A 69 -16.17 4.22 -9.94
CA SER A 69 -15.20 5.33 -9.87
C SER A 69 -15.47 6.23 -8.66
N HIS A 70 -16.72 6.60 -8.41
CA HIS A 70 -17.06 7.45 -7.27
C HIS A 70 -16.71 6.81 -5.92
N LEU A 71 -16.84 5.48 -5.78
CA LEU A 71 -16.48 4.77 -4.55
C LEU A 71 -14.96 4.75 -4.29
N ARG A 72 -14.13 4.93 -5.33
CA ARG A 72 -12.66 4.90 -5.23
C ARG A 72 -12.01 6.28 -5.25
N ARG A 73 -12.83 7.32 -5.07
CA ARG A 73 -12.42 8.71 -5.06
C ARG A 73 -11.83 9.11 -3.72
N THR A 74 -10.68 9.76 -3.75
CA THR A 74 -10.08 10.45 -2.59
C THR A 74 -10.11 11.96 -2.81
N ASN A 75 -10.37 12.71 -1.75
CA ASN A 75 -10.46 14.16 -1.79
C ASN A 75 -9.44 14.76 -0.83
N THR A 76 -8.58 15.64 -1.36
CA THR A 76 -7.60 16.36 -0.56
C THR A 76 -8.30 17.49 0.21
N PRO A 77 -8.14 17.62 1.54
CA PRO A 77 -8.85 18.61 2.36
C PRO A 77 -8.27 20.03 2.23
N ILE A 78 -8.11 20.49 0.99
CA ILE A 78 -7.60 21.82 0.65
C ILE A 78 -8.71 22.62 -0.02
N GLY A 79 -8.83 23.90 0.37
CA GLY A 79 -9.77 24.83 -0.23
C GLY A 79 -9.55 24.95 -1.74
N ARG A 80 -10.65 24.87 -2.51
CA ARG A 80 -10.60 24.88 -3.98
C ARG A 80 -10.21 26.25 -4.55
N ASP A 81 -10.23 27.29 -3.72
CA ASP A 81 -9.89 28.68 -4.08
C ASP A 81 -8.37 28.88 -4.29
N GLY A 82 -7.54 27.96 -3.78
CA GLY A 82 -6.10 28.01 -3.93
C GLY A 82 -5.62 27.55 -5.31
N LYS A 83 -4.93 28.43 -6.05
CA LYS A 83 -4.20 28.12 -7.30
C LYS A 83 -2.81 27.51 -7.04
N LEU A 84 -2.66 26.72 -5.98
CA LEU A 84 -1.38 26.08 -5.67
C LEU A 84 -1.14 24.91 -6.62
N ALA A 85 -0.02 24.95 -7.34
CA ALA A 85 0.33 23.92 -8.32
C ALA A 85 0.79 22.61 -7.65
N LYS A 86 1.60 22.69 -6.59
CA LYS A 86 2.28 21.53 -5.99
C LYS A 86 1.36 20.37 -5.55
N PRO A 87 0.26 20.58 -4.81
CA PRO A 87 -0.61 19.46 -4.42
C PRO A 87 -1.42 18.88 -5.59
N ARG A 88 -1.50 19.60 -6.73
CA ARG A 88 -2.28 19.22 -7.91
C ARG A 88 -1.45 18.49 -8.96
N GLN A 89 -0.15 18.76 -9.00
CA GLN A 89 0.77 18.12 -9.93
C GLN A 89 0.87 16.62 -9.62
N LEU A 90 0.95 15.82 -10.67
CA LEU A 90 1.23 14.39 -10.53
C LEU A 90 2.65 14.23 -9.97
N HIS A 91 2.77 13.49 -8.88
CA HIS A 91 4.03 13.15 -8.25
C HIS A 91 4.41 11.71 -8.57
N ASN A 92 5.70 11.40 -8.64
CA ASN A 92 6.17 10.06 -9.00
C ASN A 92 5.72 8.99 -8.01
N THR A 93 5.57 9.35 -6.72
CA THR A 93 5.04 8.45 -5.69
C THR A 93 3.57 8.06 -5.89
N HIS A 94 2.85 8.67 -6.84
CA HIS A 94 1.50 8.22 -7.20
C HIS A 94 1.51 6.96 -8.07
N TRP A 95 2.65 6.61 -8.68
CA TRP A 95 2.75 5.50 -9.62
C TRP A 95 2.24 4.19 -8.99
N GLY A 96 1.30 3.53 -9.67
CA GLY A 96 0.73 2.27 -9.20
C GLY A 96 -0.27 2.38 -8.04
N LEU A 97 -0.39 3.52 -7.36
CA LEU A 97 -1.31 3.74 -6.23
C LEU A 97 -2.53 4.57 -6.62
N VAL A 98 -2.33 5.60 -7.44
CA VAL A 98 -3.37 6.52 -7.90
C VAL A 98 -3.37 6.57 -9.42
N CYS A 99 -4.56 6.62 -10.02
CA CYS A 99 -4.67 6.76 -11.46
C CYS A 99 -4.08 8.11 -11.92
N PRO A 100 -3.18 8.12 -12.90
CA PRO A 100 -2.56 9.36 -13.39
C PRO A 100 -3.53 10.25 -14.19
N ALA A 101 -4.58 9.68 -14.79
CA ALA A 101 -5.48 10.37 -15.71
C ALA A 101 -6.86 10.71 -15.12
N GLU A 102 -7.33 9.93 -14.15
CA GLU A 102 -8.70 10.04 -13.65
C GLU A 102 -8.84 11.13 -12.57
N THR A 103 -8.93 12.39 -13.02
CA THR A 103 -9.16 13.56 -12.17
C THR A 103 -10.16 14.51 -12.84
N PRO A 104 -11.04 15.20 -12.08
CA PRO A 104 -11.98 16.16 -12.68
C PRO A 104 -11.25 17.38 -13.24
N GLU A 105 -11.82 17.98 -14.28
CA GLU A 105 -11.33 19.23 -14.85
C GLU A 105 -11.56 20.44 -13.91
N GLY A 106 -10.79 21.51 -14.12
CA GLY A 106 -10.97 22.80 -13.44
C GLY A 106 -10.44 22.83 -12.00
N GLN A 107 -11.20 23.46 -11.09
CA GLN A 107 -10.72 23.79 -9.73
C GLN A 107 -10.46 22.58 -8.82
N ALA A 108 -10.97 21.40 -9.18
CA ALA A 108 -10.74 20.16 -8.44
C ALA A 108 -9.62 19.28 -9.03
N CYS A 109 -9.03 19.69 -10.17
CA CYS A 109 -7.96 18.97 -10.84
C CYS A 109 -6.78 18.74 -9.89
N GLY A 110 -6.36 17.48 -9.78
CA GLY A 110 -5.28 17.02 -8.91
C GLY A 110 -5.62 16.97 -7.41
N LEU A 111 -6.71 17.58 -6.96
CA LEU A 111 -7.17 17.50 -5.56
C LEU A 111 -8.08 16.29 -5.34
N VAL A 112 -8.88 15.96 -6.35
CA VAL A 112 -9.69 14.76 -6.41
C VAL A 112 -8.94 13.73 -7.24
N LYS A 113 -8.63 12.60 -6.59
CA LYS A 113 -7.84 11.51 -7.16
C LYS A 113 -8.67 10.22 -7.09
N ASN A 114 -8.35 9.25 -7.94
CA ASN A 114 -8.98 7.94 -7.90
C ASN A 114 -7.91 6.86 -7.73
N LEU A 115 -8.19 5.89 -6.87
CA LEU A 115 -7.27 4.77 -6.62
C LEU A 115 -7.06 3.93 -7.90
N SER A 116 -5.85 3.43 -8.12
CA SER A 116 -5.51 2.51 -9.23
C SER A 116 -6.20 1.15 -9.04
N LEU A 117 -6.44 0.36 -10.09
CA LEU A 117 -7.21 -0.88 -10.02
C LEU A 117 -6.77 -1.83 -8.90
N MET A 118 -5.46 -2.01 -8.70
CA MET A 118 -4.91 -2.90 -7.65
C MET A 118 -4.55 -2.18 -6.35
N CYS A 119 -4.81 -0.87 -6.23
CA CYS A 119 -4.53 -0.16 -4.98
C CYS A 119 -5.42 -0.68 -3.84
N TYR A 120 -4.75 -1.03 -2.75
CA TYR A 120 -5.31 -1.46 -1.49
C TYR A 120 -5.10 -0.38 -0.42
N VAL A 121 -6.04 -0.22 0.50
CA VAL A 121 -5.93 0.72 1.63
C VAL A 121 -5.84 -0.08 2.91
N SER A 122 -4.77 0.08 3.68
CA SER A 122 -4.55 -0.68 4.92
C SER A 122 -5.66 -0.44 5.94
N VAL A 123 -6.12 -1.51 6.58
CA VAL A 123 -7.09 -1.42 7.69
C VAL A 123 -6.39 -1.25 9.04
N GLY A 124 -5.10 -1.60 9.08
CA GLY A 124 -4.26 -1.51 10.26
C GLY A 124 -4.23 -2.81 11.06
N SER A 125 -3.11 -3.03 11.75
CA SER A 125 -2.91 -4.21 12.59
C SER A 125 -2.18 -3.87 13.90
N PRO A 126 -2.40 -4.64 14.98
CA PRO A 126 -1.70 -4.43 16.24
C PRO A 126 -0.18 -4.56 16.08
N ALA A 127 0.56 -3.58 16.59
CA ALA A 127 2.02 -3.56 16.49
C ALA A 127 2.74 -4.31 17.63
N GLU A 128 2.06 -4.54 18.76
CA GLU A 128 2.68 -5.14 19.95
C GLU A 128 3.31 -6.53 19.69
N PRO A 129 2.67 -7.45 18.95
CA PRO A 129 3.27 -8.75 18.65
C PRO A 129 4.59 -8.64 17.86
N ILE A 130 4.71 -7.63 16.99
CA ILE A 130 5.93 -7.39 16.21
C ILE A 130 7.03 -6.89 17.14
N LYS A 131 6.70 -5.98 18.06
CA LYS A 131 7.64 -5.50 19.08
C LYS A 131 8.14 -6.63 19.97
N GLU A 132 7.24 -7.45 20.52
CA GLU A 132 7.60 -8.60 21.37
C GLU A 132 8.52 -9.58 20.63
N PHE A 133 8.21 -9.87 19.36
CA PHE A 133 9.05 -10.73 18.52
C PHE A 133 10.46 -10.15 18.36
N MET A 134 10.59 -8.84 18.09
CA MET A 134 11.90 -8.22 17.93
C MET A 134 12.71 -8.22 19.24
N VAL A 135 12.07 -8.00 20.40
CA VAL A 135 12.74 -8.11 21.72
C VAL A 135 13.29 -9.52 21.93
N GLN A 136 12.52 -10.55 21.59
CA GLN A 136 12.98 -11.94 21.66
C GLN A 136 14.14 -12.26 20.70
N ARG A 137 14.34 -11.45 19.66
CA ARG A 137 15.42 -11.55 18.68
C ARG A 137 16.55 -10.55 18.96
N ASN A 138 16.82 -10.26 20.23
CA ASN A 138 17.93 -9.43 20.68
C ASN A 138 17.83 -7.95 20.25
N MET A 139 16.62 -7.43 20.03
CA MET A 139 16.40 -5.98 20.03
C MET A 139 16.55 -5.45 21.46
N GLU A 140 17.44 -4.49 21.65
CA GLU A 140 17.63 -3.78 22.91
C GLU A 140 16.60 -2.66 23.00
N LEU A 141 15.87 -2.59 24.13
CA LEU A 141 14.88 -1.54 24.35
C LEU A 141 15.57 -0.19 24.53
N LEU A 142 14.92 0.88 24.05
CA LEU A 142 15.48 2.23 24.15
C LEU A 142 15.78 2.65 25.60
N GLU A 143 15.01 2.16 26.57
CA GLU A 143 15.21 2.45 27.99
C GLU A 143 16.49 1.84 28.56
N GLU A 144 16.99 0.76 27.96
CA GLU A 144 18.17 0.02 28.38
C GLU A 144 19.41 0.41 27.57
N TYR A 145 19.21 1.09 26.43
CA TYR A 145 20.26 1.43 25.49
C TYR A 145 21.21 2.52 25.99
N GLU A 146 22.50 2.18 26.04
CA GLU A 146 23.58 3.13 26.31
C GLU A 146 24.32 3.53 25.01
N PRO A 147 24.22 4.79 24.54
CA PRO A 147 24.82 5.23 23.28
C PRO A 147 26.34 5.04 23.17
N GLY A 148 27.05 4.97 24.31
CA GLY A 148 28.49 4.76 24.34
C GLY A 148 28.92 3.33 24.06
N SER A 149 28.03 2.36 24.28
CA SER A 149 28.33 0.92 24.18
C SER A 149 28.24 0.40 22.74
N SER A 150 27.32 0.92 21.94
CA SER A 150 27.13 0.51 20.54
C SER A 150 26.73 1.67 19.63
N PRO A 151 27.69 2.53 19.23
CA PRO A 151 27.42 3.73 18.42
C PRO A 151 26.93 3.42 16.98
N ASP A 152 27.10 2.17 16.54
CA ASP A 152 26.75 1.70 15.20
C ASP A 152 25.46 0.89 15.13
N SER A 153 24.71 0.80 16.24
CA SER A 153 23.42 0.14 16.25
C SER A 153 22.40 0.84 15.34
N THR A 154 21.55 0.06 14.70
CA THR A 154 20.45 0.56 13.87
C THR A 154 19.24 0.83 14.76
N LYS A 155 18.62 1.99 14.59
CA LYS A 155 17.42 2.39 15.33
C LYS A 155 16.19 1.70 14.76
N ILE A 156 15.29 1.25 15.63
CA ILE A 156 14.05 0.60 15.23
C ILE A 156 12.87 1.50 15.61
N PHE A 157 12.09 1.87 14.60
CA PHE A 157 10.89 2.68 14.75
C PHE A 157 9.66 1.84 14.44
N ILE A 158 8.62 1.96 15.28
CA ILE A 158 7.31 1.35 15.06
C ILE A 158 6.27 2.47 15.08
N ASN A 159 5.55 2.67 13.98
CA ASN A 159 4.56 3.74 13.82
C ASN A 159 5.10 5.12 14.26
N GLY A 160 6.35 5.42 13.88
CA GLY A 160 7.05 6.67 14.22
C GLY A 160 7.63 6.75 15.64
N THR A 161 7.40 5.76 16.50
CA THR A 161 7.98 5.72 17.85
C THR A 161 9.31 4.98 17.83
N TRP A 162 10.38 5.57 18.36
CA TRP A 162 11.65 4.88 18.55
C TRP A 162 11.52 3.88 19.69
N VAL A 163 11.56 2.58 19.39
CA VAL A 163 11.32 1.51 20.36
C VAL A 163 12.62 0.93 20.92
N GLY A 164 13.66 0.85 20.08
CA GLY A 164 14.90 0.21 20.46
C GLY A 164 15.99 0.29 19.41
N VAL A 165 17.05 -0.46 19.61
CA VAL A 165 18.16 -0.59 18.68
C VAL A 165 18.53 -2.05 18.44
N HIS A 166 19.21 -2.31 17.33
CA HIS A 166 19.71 -3.64 17.01
C HIS A 166 21.07 -3.56 16.30
N ASN A 167 21.99 -4.45 16.65
CA ASN A 167 23.35 -4.47 16.11
C ASN A 167 23.46 -5.15 14.74
N GLU A 168 22.60 -6.14 14.47
CA GLU A 168 22.59 -6.90 13.21
C GLU A 168 21.27 -6.70 12.42
N PRO A 169 20.99 -5.49 11.93
CA PRO A 169 19.68 -5.15 11.32
C PRO A 169 19.37 -5.98 10.07
N ALA A 170 20.39 -6.41 9.31
CA ALA A 170 20.17 -7.18 8.08
C ALA A 170 19.45 -8.50 8.36
N HIS A 171 19.87 -9.21 9.41
CA HIS A 171 19.26 -10.46 9.83
C HIS A 171 17.86 -10.23 10.42
N LEU A 172 17.69 -9.19 11.25
CA LEU A 172 16.37 -8.87 11.82
C LEU A 172 15.34 -8.53 10.73
N VAL A 173 15.72 -7.71 9.74
CA VAL A 173 14.84 -7.32 8.62
C VAL A 173 14.43 -8.55 7.82
N GLN A 174 15.36 -9.45 7.51
CA GLN A 174 15.06 -10.69 6.80
C GLN A 174 14.05 -11.55 7.60
N LEU A 175 14.26 -11.73 8.90
CA LEU A 175 13.33 -12.49 9.75
C LEU A 175 11.93 -11.89 9.77
N VAL A 176 11.81 -10.57 9.92
CA VAL A 176 10.50 -9.88 9.94
C VAL A 176 9.82 -9.95 8.57
N GLN A 177 10.58 -9.82 7.48
CA GLN A 177 10.05 -9.98 6.13
C GLN A 177 9.54 -11.41 5.88
N GLU A 178 10.25 -12.44 6.36
CA GLU A 178 9.82 -13.83 6.29
C GLU A 178 8.52 -14.07 7.09
N LEU A 179 8.36 -13.45 8.25
CA LEU A 179 7.09 -13.49 8.99
C LEU A 179 5.93 -12.90 8.19
N ARG A 180 6.18 -11.83 7.42
CA ARG A 180 5.18 -11.22 6.54
C ARG A 180 4.80 -12.16 5.40
N ARG A 181 5.81 -12.74 4.73
CA ARG A 181 5.62 -13.68 3.60
C ARG A 181 4.87 -14.94 3.99
N ARG A 182 5.04 -15.40 5.23
CA ARG A 182 4.31 -16.55 5.80
C ARG A 182 2.95 -16.18 6.41
N CYS A 183 2.55 -14.92 6.29
CA CYS A 183 1.33 -14.35 6.87
C CYS A 183 1.18 -14.58 8.39
N ILE A 184 2.31 -14.66 9.11
CA ILE A 184 2.31 -14.69 10.59
C ILE A 184 2.02 -13.29 11.12
N ILE A 185 2.60 -12.27 10.47
CA ILE A 185 2.21 -10.87 10.64
C ILE A 185 1.36 -10.44 9.45
N SER A 186 0.54 -9.40 9.63
CA SER A 186 -0.32 -8.89 8.56
C SER A 186 0.51 -8.50 7.33
N HIS A 187 0.02 -8.88 6.15
CA HIS A 187 0.61 -8.50 4.86
C HIS A 187 0.58 -6.98 4.62
N GLU A 188 -0.20 -6.24 5.41
CA GLU A 188 -0.27 -4.78 5.37
C GLU A 188 0.92 -4.09 6.05
N VAL A 189 1.72 -4.81 6.84
CA VAL A 189 2.83 -4.21 7.58
C VAL A 189 3.93 -3.79 6.61
N SER A 190 4.24 -2.51 6.60
CA SER A 190 5.32 -1.95 5.78
C SER A 190 6.65 -2.00 6.53
N LEU A 191 7.70 -2.38 5.80
CA LEU A 191 9.03 -2.66 6.33
C LEU A 191 10.06 -1.84 5.54
N VAL A 192 10.51 -0.72 6.11
CA VAL A 192 11.42 0.20 5.43
C VAL A 192 12.78 0.18 6.11
N ARG A 193 13.83 -0.23 5.37
CA ARG A 193 15.21 -0.23 5.87
C ARG A 193 16.03 0.88 5.22
N GLU A 194 16.29 1.94 5.97
CA GLU A 194 17.14 3.06 5.56
C GLU A 194 18.59 2.82 5.99
N ILE A 195 19.41 2.32 5.05
CA ILE A 195 20.81 1.95 5.31
C ILE A 195 21.67 3.17 5.68
N ARG A 196 21.40 4.34 5.06
CA ARG A 196 22.21 5.56 5.26
C ARG A 196 22.04 6.15 6.65
N ASP A 197 20.79 6.25 7.12
CA ASP A 197 20.47 6.84 8.41
C ASP A 197 20.48 5.82 9.56
N ARG A 198 20.70 4.53 9.22
CA ARG A 198 20.71 3.39 10.14
C ARG A 198 19.38 3.29 10.89
N GLU A 199 18.29 3.27 10.12
CA GLU A 199 16.94 3.18 10.65
C GLU A 199 16.19 2.01 10.01
N PHE A 200 15.44 1.28 10.83
CA PHE A 200 14.45 0.31 10.40
C PHE A 200 13.08 0.76 10.88
N LYS A 201 12.22 1.15 9.95
CA LYS A 201 10.90 1.71 10.22
C LYS A 201 9.82 0.69 9.86
N ILE A 202 8.92 0.45 10.80
CA ILE A 202 7.81 -0.49 10.67
C ILE A 202 6.52 0.30 10.81
N PHE A 203 5.63 0.18 9.83
CA PHE A 203 4.31 0.81 9.86
C PHE A 203 3.23 -0.25 9.82
N SER A 204 2.35 -0.24 10.83
CA SER A 204 1.21 -1.13 10.97
C SER A 204 -0.12 -0.37 11.07
N ASP A 205 -0.08 0.95 10.90
CA ASP A 205 -1.23 1.84 10.94
C ASP A 205 -2.15 1.69 9.71
N ALA A 206 -3.36 2.21 9.88
CA ALA A 206 -4.42 2.19 8.88
C ALA A 206 -4.35 3.43 7.96
N GLY A 207 -4.85 3.29 6.73
CA GLY A 207 -4.95 4.39 5.77
C GLY A 207 -3.76 4.54 4.82
N ARG A 208 -2.76 3.63 4.89
CA ARG A 208 -1.68 3.57 3.90
C ARG A 208 -2.22 2.98 2.60
N VAL A 209 -1.81 3.56 1.48
CA VAL A 209 -2.12 3.05 0.15
C VAL A 209 -1.01 2.13 -0.30
N MET A 210 -1.38 0.95 -0.76
CA MET A 210 -0.45 -0.12 -1.11
C MET A 210 -0.80 -0.70 -2.48
N ARG A 211 0.15 -1.37 -3.12
CA ARG A 211 -0.09 -2.17 -4.32
C ARG A 211 0.60 -3.53 -4.25
N PRO A 212 -0.03 -4.59 -4.75
CA PRO A 212 0.58 -5.90 -4.82
C PRO A 212 1.60 -5.98 -5.96
N LEU A 213 2.76 -6.55 -5.69
CA LEU A 213 3.80 -6.87 -6.67
C LEU A 213 4.24 -8.33 -6.53
N PHE A 214 4.76 -8.90 -7.62
CA PHE A 214 5.38 -10.22 -7.54
C PHE A 214 6.74 -10.12 -6.87
N VAL A 215 7.03 -11.03 -5.96
CA VAL A 215 8.31 -11.13 -5.27
C VAL A 215 9.36 -11.78 -6.17
N ILE A 216 10.58 -11.25 -6.15
CA ILE A 216 11.76 -11.88 -6.74
C ILE A 216 12.62 -12.44 -5.61
N GLU A 217 13.03 -13.69 -5.75
CA GLU A 217 13.83 -14.39 -4.76
C GLU A 217 15.20 -13.72 -4.62
N GLN A 218 15.50 -13.25 -3.40
CA GLN A 218 16.74 -12.52 -3.10
C GLN A 218 17.89 -13.46 -2.75
N GLN A 219 17.59 -14.71 -2.39
CA GLN A 219 18.52 -15.75 -2.02
C GLN A 219 18.07 -17.07 -2.67
N ASP A 220 18.98 -18.03 -2.77
CA ASP A 220 18.63 -19.37 -3.23
C ASP A 220 17.67 -20.01 -2.23
N ASN A 221 16.44 -20.28 -2.68
CA ASN A 221 15.42 -20.83 -1.84
C ASN A 221 15.54 -22.35 -1.85
N SER A 222 15.93 -22.90 -0.70
CA SER A 222 16.17 -24.34 -0.53
C SER A 222 14.89 -25.17 -0.50
N GLU A 223 13.73 -24.56 -0.20
CA GLU A 223 12.45 -25.27 -0.08
C GLU A 223 11.84 -25.57 -1.46
N ASN A 224 11.93 -24.63 -2.40
CA ASN A 224 11.37 -24.76 -3.76
C ASN A 224 12.45 -24.94 -4.84
N GLY A 225 13.74 -24.85 -4.49
CA GLY A 225 14.87 -24.93 -5.42
C GLY A 225 15.02 -23.73 -6.35
N ALA A 226 14.30 -22.63 -6.09
CA ALA A 226 14.37 -21.43 -6.91
C ALA A 226 15.70 -20.71 -6.67
N GLN A 227 16.44 -20.46 -7.76
CA GLN A 227 17.68 -19.67 -7.69
C GLN A 227 17.37 -18.20 -7.48
N GLN A 228 18.31 -17.50 -6.85
CA GLN A 228 18.31 -16.05 -6.70
C GLN A 228 18.04 -15.33 -8.04
N GLY A 229 17.18 -14.31 -7.99
CA GLY A 229 16.81 -13.49 -9.15
C GLY A 229 15.65 -14.04 -9.99
N ASN A 230 15.05 -15.18 -9.60
CA ASN A 230 13.83 -15.67 -10.22
C ASN A 230 12.57 -15.14 -9.53
N LEU A 231 11.46 -15.13 -10.26
CA LEU A 231 10.15 -14.86 -9.67
C LEU A 231 9.78 -15.96 -8.68
N ALA A 232 9.22 -15.57 -7.54
CA ALA A 232 8.63 -16.51 -6.58
C ALA A 232 7.36 -17.19 -7.15
N LEU A 233 6.71 -16.57 -8.13
CA LEU A 233 5.58 -17.15 -8.85
C LEU A 233 6.05 -18.30 -9.75
N THR A 234 5.54 -19.51 -9.49
CA THR A 234 5.80 -20.70 -10.28
C THR A 234 4.62 -21.06 -11.17
N LYS A 235 4.85 -21.92 -12.17
CA LYS A 235 3.76 -22.48 -13.00
C LYS A 235 2.78 -23.33 -12.21
N ASP A 236 3.22 -23.93 -11.11
CA ASP A 236 2.34 -24.73 -10.25
C ASP A 236 1.32 -23.85 -9.52
N HIS A 237 1.70 -22.65 -9.08
CA HIS A 237 0.75 -21.68 -8.53
C HIS A 237 -0.29 -21.26 -9.57
N ILE A 238 0.13 -21.02 -10.82
CA ILE A 238 -0.79 -20.66 -11.91
C ILE A 238 -1.76 -21.81 -12.17
N ARG A 239 -1.28 -23.05 -12.22
CA ARG A 239 -2.11 -24.23 -12.41
C ARG A 239 -3.17 -24.36 -11.30
N GLN A 240 -2.81 -24.11 -10.04
CA GLN A 240 -3.79 -24.15 -8.94
C GLN A 240 -4.90 -23.10 -9.11
N LEU A 241 -4.55 -21.89 -9.56
CA LEU A 241 -5.53 -20.85 -9.87
C LEU A 241 -6.43 -21.22 -11.06
N GLU A 242 -5.86 -21.85 -12.09
CA GLU A 242 -6.61 -22.36 -13.24
C GLU A 242 -7.56 -23.48 -12.83
N GLU A 243 -7.14 -24.38 -11.94
CA GLU A 243 -7.99 -25.44 -11.37
C GLU A 243 -9.14 -24.83 -10.56
N ASP A 244 -8.88 -23.83 -9.70
CA ASP A 244 -9.94 -23.11 -8.97
C ASP A 244 -10.98 -22.50 -9.93
N ALA A 245 -10.53 -21.88 -11.02
CA ALA A 245 -11.40 -21.29 -12.03
C ALA A 245 -12.18 -22.36 -12.81
N GLN A 246 -11.52 -23.44 -13.22
CA GLN A 246 -12.12 -24.54 -13.98
C GLN A 246 -13.18 -25.29 -13.18
N TYR A 247 -12.94 -25.53 -11.89
CA TYR A 247 -13.87 -26.21 -11.00
C TYR A 247 -14.85 -25.26 -10.29
N HIS A 248 -14.79 -23.95 -10.59
CA HIS A 248 -15.60 -22.91 -9.94
C HIS A 248 -15.55 -22.95 -8.41
N ARG A 249 -14.37 -23.27 -7.86
CA ARG A 249 -14.16 -23.28 -6.41
C ARG A 249 -14.36 -21.86 -5.85
N LYS A 250 -15.04 -21.78 -4.72
CA LYS A 250 -15.27 -20.55 -3.98
C LYS A 250 -14.34 -20.48 -2.78
N LYS A 251 -14.23 -19.27 -2.21
CA LYS A 251 -13.40 -19.00 -1.05
C LYS A 251 -13.67 -19.92 0.16
N ASP A 252 -14.90 -20.38 0.30
CA ASP A 252 -15.32 -21.24 1.42
C ASP A 252 -15.13 -22.75 1.12
N ASP A 253 -14.73 -23.11 -0.10
CA ASP A 253 -14.56 -24.51 -0.48
C ASP A 253 -13.19 -25.05 -0.01
N GLU A 254 -13.17 -26.31 0.42
CA GLU A 254 -11.93 -26.99 0.79
C GLU A 254 -10.97 -27.09 -0.42
N GLY A 255 -9.73 -26.62 -0.25
CA GLY A 255 -8.72 -26.63 -1.30
C GLY A 255 -8.82 -25.48 -2.30
N TYR A 256 -9.61 -24.44 -2.04
CA TYR A 256 -9.51 -23.18 -2.77
C TYR A 256 -8.16 -22.50 -2.49
N PHE A 257 -7.41 -22.19 -3.55
CA PHE A 257 -6.13 -21.49 -3.46
C PHE A 257 -6.35 -19.97 -3.59
N GLY A 258 -6.84 -19.52 -4.74
CA GLY A 258 -7.19 -18.12 -5.00
C GLY A 258 -6.09 -17.10 -4.72
N TRP A 259 -6.50 -15.84 -4.55
CA TRP A 259 -5.58 -14.74 -4.21
C TRP A 259 -4.93 -14.92 -2.84
N ASP A 260 -5.70 -15.37 -1.85
CA ASP A 260 -5.21 -15.61 -0.49
C ASP A 260 -4.09 -16.67 -0.48
N GLY A 261 -4.17 -17.69 -1.34
CA GLY A 261 -3.12 -18.69 -1.52
C GLY A 261 -1.82 -18.08 -2.06
N LEU A 262 -1.90 -17.12 -2.99
CA LEU A 262 -0.71 -16.39 -3.48
C LEU A 262 -0.08 -15.51 -2.39
N GLN A 263 -0.91 -14.89 -1.54
CA GLN A 263 -0.42 -14.12 -0.41
C GLN A 263 0.27 -15.02 0.63
N ASN A 264 -0.40 -16.12 1.01
CA ASN A 264 0.09 -17.05 2.02
C ASN A 264 1.34 -17.84 1.58
N SER A 265 1.55 -17.98 0.27
CA SER A 265 2.77 -18.58 -0.31
C SER A 265 3.92 -17.58 -0.46
N GLY A 266 3.74 -16.31 -0.06
CA GLY A 266 4.77 -15.28 -0.14
C GLY A 266 5.12 -14.86 -1.57
N VAL A 267 4.27 -15.19 -2.54
CA VAL A 267 4.48 -14.87 -3.96
C VAL A 267 4.21 -13.40 -4.26
N ILE A 268 3.29 -12.81 -3.50
CA ILE A 268 2.85 -11.43 -3.64
C ILE A 268 3.12 -10.67 -2.35
N GLU A 269 3.75 -9.50 -2.48
CA GLU A 269 3.92 -8.54 -1.39
C GLU A 269 3.17 -7.26 -1.71
N PHE A 270 2.56 -6.66 -0.68
CA PHE A 270 1.93 -5.34 -0.77
C PHE A 270 2.96 -4.30 -0.35
N LEU A 271 3.32 -3.42 -1.27
CA LEU A 271 4.23 -2.31 -1.00
C LEU A 271 3.43 -1.02 -0.92
N ASP A 272 3.73 -0.21 0.10
CA ASP A 272 3.28 1.16 0.16
C ASP A 272 4.32 2.12 -0.43
N ALA A 273 3.94 3.40 -0.51
CA ALA A 273 4.77 4.43 -1.13
C ALA A 273 6.15 4.59 -0.46
N GLU A 274 6.26 4.33 0.85
CA GLU A 274 7.54 4.45 1.57
C GLU A 274 8.43 3.21 1.35
N GLU A 275 7.85 2.01 1.39
CA GLU A 275 8.59 0.77 1.13
C GLU A 275 9.14 0.73 -0.30
N GLU A 276 8.39 1.28 -1.26
CA GLU A 276 8.81 1.41 -2.66
C GLU A 276 10.11 2.21 -2.84
N GLU A 277 10.46 3.13 -1.94
CA GLU A 277 11.73 3.88 -2.04
C GLU A 277 12.97 2.98 -1.86
N SER A 278 12.79 1.85 -1.16
CA SER A 278 13.84 0.85 -0.94
C SER A 278 13.80 -0.31 -1.93
N ALA A 279 12.71 -0.42 -2.72
CA ALA A 279 12.49 -1.52 -3.65
C ALA A 279 13.03 -1.22 -5.04
N MET A 280 13.52 -2.26 -5.71
CA MET A 280 13.86 -2.24 -7.15
C MET A 280 12.84 -3.09 -7.91
N ILE A 281 12.02 -2.45 -8.73
CA ILE A 281 10.88 -3.10 -9.42
C ILE A 281 11.16 -3.19 -10.92
N CYS A 282 11.05 -4.38 -11.50
CA CYS A 282 11.07 -4.55 -12.97
C CYS A 282 9.65 -4.47 -13.56
N MET A 283 9.55 -4.01 -14.80
CA MET A 283 8.27 -3.71 -15.45
C MET A 283 7.54 -4.95 -16.00
N SER A 284 8.29 -5.97 -16.40
CA SER A 284 7.72 -7.23 -16.89
C SER A 284 8.63 -8.41 -16.58
N PRO A 285 8.08 -9.64 -16.50
CA PRO A 285 8.87 -10.86 -16.37
C PRO A 285 9.87 -11.07 -17.52
N GLU A 286 9.54 -10.61 -18.72
CA GLU A 286 10.44 -10.66 -19.89
C GLU A 286 11.66 -9.78 -19.67
N ASP A 287 11.47 -8.55 -19.16
CA ASP A 287 12.58 -7.64 -18.88
C ASP A 287 13.51 -8.19 -17.79
N LEU A 288 12.97 -8.94 -16.83
CA LEU A 288 13.75 -9.62 -15.80
C LEU A 288 14.64 -10.72 -16.40
N GLU A 289 14.09 -11.52 -17.32
CA GLU A 289 14.84 -12.58 -17.99
C GLU A 289 15.89 -12.01 -18.95
N ASP A 290 15.54 -10.97 -19.72
CA ASP A 290 16.49 -10.23 -20.57
C ASP A 290 17.66 -9.68 -19.73
N TYR A 291 17.37 -9.09 -18.57
CA TYR A 291 18.38 -8.60 -17.63
C TYR A 291 19.29 -9.72 -17.12
N LYS A 292 18.73 -10.87 -16.73
CA LYS A 292 19.51 -12.02 -16.25
C LYS A 292 20.45 -12.54 -17.34
N GLN A 293 19.96 -12.69 -18.56
CA GLN A 293 20.76 -13.18 -19.69
C GLN A 293 21.90 -12.21 -20.03
N GLN A 294 21.63 -10.91 -20.07
CA GLN A 294 22.67 -9.91 -20.32
C GLN A 294 23.68 -9.84 -19.19
N LYS A 295 23.23 -9.93 -17.93
CA LYS A 295 24.13 -9.95 -16.76
C LYS A 295 25.04 -11.18 -16.77
N ALA A 296 24.53 -12.34 -17.18
CA ALA A 296 25.33 -13.56 -17.34
C ALA A 296 26.36 -13.47 -18.48
N ARG A 297 26.04 -12.73 -19.55
CA ARG A 297 26.97 -12.44 -20.68
C ARG A 297 28.07 -11.43 -20.31
N GLY A 298 27.87 -10.63 -19.27
CA GLY A 298 28.81 -9.60 -18.82
C GLY A 298 28.73 -8.31 -19.64
N LYS A 299 29.42 -7.25 -19.18
CA LYS A 299 29.47 -5.96 -19.90
C LYS A 299 30.20 -6.16 -21.23
N VAL A 300 29.47 -6.05 -22.33
CA VAL A 300 30.08 -5.94 -23.67
C VAL A 300 30.69 -4.55 -23.80
N ASP A 301 31.88 -4.44 -24.39
CA ASP A 301 32.56 -3.15 -24.59
C ASP A 301 31.65 -2.13 -25.27
N LYS A 302 31.54 -0.93 -24.68
CA LYS A 302 30.72 0.21 -25.16
C LYS A 302 30.97 0.60 -26.63
N ALA A 303 32.08 0.13 -27.23
CA ALA A 303 32.40 0.35 -28.64
C ALA A 303 31.51 -0.45 -29.61
N LYS A 304 30.77 -1.48 -29.14
CA LYS A 304 29.81 -2.24 -29.96
C LYS A 304 28.34 -1.82 -29.78
N GLU A 305 28.05 -0.86 -28.89
CA GLU A 305 26.68 -0.37 -28.62
C GLU A 305 26.06 0.48 -29.75
N ALA A 306 26.76 0.69 -30.86
CA ALA A 306 26.33 1.53 -31.97
C ALA A 306 25.45 0.81 -33.01
N GLU A 307 25.48 -0.53 -33.03
CA GLU A 307 24.51 -1.28 -33.85
C GLU A 307 23.36 -1.73 -32.95
N PRO A 308 22.09 -1.42 -33.30
CA PRO A 308 20.98 -2.08 -32.63
C PRO A 308 21.15 -3.56 -32.89
N GLU A 309 21.58 -4.31 -31.86
CA GLU A 309 21.46 -5.77 -31.91
C GLU A 309 19.99 -6.06 -32.24
N ASP A 310 19.75 -6.73 -33.36
CA ASP A 310 18.44 -7.26 -33.71
C ASP A 310 18.05 -8.23 -32.60
N ASP A 311 17.29 -7.73 -31.63
CA ASP A 311 16.80 -8.48 -30.49
C ASP A 311 15.68 -9.46 -30.89
N GLY A 312 15.44 -9.63 -32.19
CA GLY A 312 14.45 -10.54 -32.76
C GLY A 312 13.02 -10.07 -32.56
N ARG A 313 12.80 -8.84 -32.07
CA ARG A 313 11.44 -8.29 -31.87
C ARG A 313 10.91 -7.68 -33.16
N SER A 314 9.58 -7.63 -33.23
CA SER A 314 8.88 -6.99 -34.35
C SER A 314 9.25 -5.51 -34.47
N LEU A 315 9.47 -5.03 -35.69
CA LEU A 315 9.70 -3.62 -36.03
C LEU A 315 8.62 -2.67 -35.47
N ASN A 316 7.41 -3.17 -35.25
CA ASN A 316 6.27 -2.39 -34.75
C ASN A 316 6.11 -2.49 -33.21
N ALA A 317 7.02 -3.17 -32.52
CA ALA A 317 6.95 -3.31 -31.08
C ALA A 317 7.33 -2.01 -30.37
N ARG A 318 6.86 -1.85 -29.13
CA ARG A 318 7.25 -0.72 -28.27
C ARG A 318 8.76 -0.77 -28.02
N VAL A 319 9.42 0.37 -28.18
CA VAL A 319 10.83 0.53 -27.83
C VAL A 319 10.99 0.31 -26.32
N LYS A 320 11.76 -0.71 -25.92
CA LYS A 320 12.10 -0.96 -24.51
C LYS A 320 13.21 -0.01 -24.07
N THR A 321 13.20 0.32 -22.78
CA THR A 321 14.32 1.02 -22.14
C THR A 321 15.57 0.16 -22.16
N LYS A 322 16.75 0.79 -22.33
CA LYS A 322 18.03 0.09 -22.25
C LYS A 322 18.19 -0.54 -20.87
N ILE A 323 18.64 -1.78 -20.83
CA ILE A 323 18.89 -2.51 -19.59
C ILE A 323 20.11 -1.91 -18.89
N ASN A 324 19.96 -1.56 -17.62
CA ASN A 324 21.05 -1.06 -16.81
C ASN A 324 21.73 -2.22 -16.06
N LEU A 325 22.93 -2.60 -16.51
CA LEU A 325 23.73 -3.66 -15.89
C LEU A 325 24.38 -3.26 -14.55
N ASP A 326 24.32 -1.98 -14.17
CA ASP A 326 24.80 -1.53 -12.85
C ASP A 326 23.80 -1.83 -11.74
N ILE A 327 22.55 -2.20 -12.08
CA ILE A 327 21.57 -2.69 -11.11
C ILE A 327 22.10 -4.00 -10.54
N ASN A 328 22.17 -4.10 -9.20
CA ASN A 328 22.61 -5.33 -8.56
C ASN A 328 21.55 -6.43 -8.67
N MET A 329 20.30 -6.16 -8.30
CA MET A 329 19.21 -7.13 -8.41
C MET A 329 17.86 -6.44 -8.33
N TYR A 330 16.86 -7.00 -8.99
CA TYR A 330 15.48 -6.61 -8.79
C TYR A 330 14.90 -7.31 -7.55
N THR A 331 14.08 -6.59 -6.80
CA THR A 331 13.38 -7.08 -5.61
C THR A 331 11.98 -7.58 -5.92
N HIS A 332 11.32 -6.94 -6.89
CA HIS A 332 9.93 -7.18 -7.24
C HIS A 332 9.72 -7.02 -8.74
N CYS A 333 8.60 -7.55 -9.23
CA CYS A 333 8.13 -7.36 -10.58
C CYS A 333 6.70 -6.82 -10.57
N GLU A 334 6.41 -5.86 -11.45
CA GLU A 334 5.06 -5.40 -11.71
C GLU A 334 4.18 -6.57 -12.18
N ILE A 335 2.94 -6.65 -11.68
CA ILE A 335 2.00 -7.69 -12.11
C ILE A 335 1.61 -7.44 -13.57
N HIS A 336 1.17 -6.21 -13.85
CA HIS A 336 0.95 -5.74 -15.21
C HIS A 336 0.84 -4.20 -15.22
N PRO A 337 1.53 -3.48 -16.14
CA PRO A 337 1.51 -2.02 -16.15
C PRO A 337 0.12 -1.37 -16.26
N SER A 338 -0.87 -2.03 -16.88
CA SER A 338 -2.24 -1.48 -16.97
C SER A 338 -2.95 -1.33 -15.62
N MET A 339 -2.47 -2.01 -14.58
CA MET A 339 -3.07 -1.98 -13.24
C MET A 339 -2.89 -0.62 -12.54
N LEU A 340 -2.02 0.25 -13.07
CA LEU A 340 -1.87 1.64 -12.61
C LEU A 340 -3.10 2.51 -12.94
N LEU A 341 -3.93 2.10 -13.90
CA LEU A 341 -5.09 2.88 -14.33
C LEU A 341 -6.22 2.80 -13.30
N GLY A 342 -7.11 3.81 -13.32
CA GLY A 342 -8.36 3.82 -12.58
C GLY A 342 -9.48 3.15 -13.39
N ILE A 343 -10.67 3.05 -12.80
CA ILE A 343 -11.80 2.31 -13.39
C ILE A 343 -12.29 2.97 -14.69
N CYS A 344 -12.33 4.30 -14.75
CA CYS A 344 -12.76 5.00 -15.96
C CYS A 344 -11.65 5.05 -17.00
N ALA A 345 -10.39 5.11 -16.58
CA ALA A 345 -9.26 5.09 -17.50
C ALA A 345 -9.03 3.71 -18.13
N SER A 346 -9.33 2.62 -17.41
CA SER A 346 -9.10 1.25 -17.88
C SER A 346 -10.05 0.79 -18.99
N ILE A 347 -11.14 1.52 -19.24
CA ILE A 347 -12.09 1.23 -20.33
C ILE A 347 -11.79 2.01 -21.61
N ILE A 348 -10.75 2.85 -21.62
CA ILE A 348 -10.31 3.60 -22.79
C ILE A 348 -9.50 2.66 -23.70
N PRO A 349 -9.87 2.47 -24.97
CA PRO A 349 -9.07 1.68 -25.90
C PRO A 349 -7.69 2.29 -26.13
N PHE A 350 -6.65 1.46 -26.06
CA PHE A 350 -5.25 1.85 -26.30
C PHE A 350 -4.85 3.14 -25.55
N PRO A 351 -4.99 3.18 -24.21
CA PRO A 351 -4.83 4.40 -23.43
C PRO A 351 -3.41 4.96 -23.50
N ASP A 352 -2.42 4.11 -23.79
CA ASP A 352 -1.01 4.43 -23.96
C ASP A 352 -0.64 4.98 -25.35
N HIS A 353 -1.57 4.96 -26.31
CA HIS A 353 -1.40 5.49 -27.66
C HIS A 353 -2.05 6.87 -27.86
N ASN A 354 -2.67 7.41 -26.81
CA ASN A 354 -3.36 8.68 -26.84
C ASN A 354 -2.46 9.82 -26.33
N GLN A 355 -2.71 11.02 -26.83
CA GLN A 355 -2.09 12.23 -26.28
C GLN A 355 -2.60 12.46 -24.85
N ALA A 356 -1.68 12.65 -23.90
CA ALA A 356 -2.02 13.14 -22.57
C ALA A 356 -2.34 14.65 -22.65
N SER A 357 -3.54 15.02 -22.21
CA SER A 357 -4.10 16.39 -22.30
C SER A 357 -3.87 17.21 -21.03
#